data_AF-A0A1M5XY19-F1
#
_entry.id   AF-A0A1M5XY19-F1
#
_cell.length_a   1.000
_cell.length_b   1.000
_cell.length_c   1.000
_cell.angle_alpha   90.00
_cell.angle_beta   90.00
_cell.angle_gamma   90.00
#
_symmetry.space_group_name_H-M   'P 1'
#
loop_
_entity.id
_entity.type
_entity.pdbx_description
1 polymer ?
#
loop_
_entity_poly.entity_id
_entity_poly.type
_entity_poly.pdbx_seq_one_letter_code
_entity_poly.pdbx_strand_id
1 'polypeptide(L)'
;MLLNYLFTNFMEESQFADVVGTTTDDLHALIDAKVFPAPSYAYEGKGRSVSFVADFTDRQTYRFHLRGHTDWYRDITQLGLDTEARARGHFFSRYDHAKAAFLSSPLGAELQSQAPTVGDQFDDEHANSTWGHFLNGVYGVCTRDGRPESVFLKQAGVMFIEEMIGDEPGTLSHEKTRLLRRTVDFLDSVESDFAPHEAPIASRQRCIVDVRARFFGMTAA
;
A
#
# COMPACT_ATOMS: atom_id res chain seq x y z
N MET A 1 -9.45 -1.72 -18.65
CA MET A 1 -8.17 -2.16 -19.24
C MET A 1 -7.04 -1.78 -18.29
N LEU A 2 -6.03 -2.64 -18.09
CA LEU A 2 -4.95 -2.45 -17.10
C LEU A 2 -4.20 -1.12 -17.28
N LEU A 3 -3.80 -0.78 -18.51
CA LEU A 3 -3.09 0.48 -18.77
C LEU A 3 -3.89 1.72 -18.36
N ASN A 4 -5.22 1.73 -18.58
CA ASN A 4 -6.06 2.84 -18.12
C ASN A 4 -6.00 2.96 -16.59
N TYR A 5 -6.10 1.84 -15.87
CA TYR A 5 -5.95 1.83 -14.41
C TYR A 5 -4.59 2.39 -13.98
N LEU A 6 -3.50 1.96 -14.63
CA LEU A 6 -2.15 2.41 -14.30
C LEU A 6 -1.97 3.92 -14.54
N PHE A 7 -2.33 4.43 -15.72
CA PHE A 7 -2.20 5.86 -16.03
C PHE A 7 -3.14 6.76 -15.21
N THR A 8 -4.29 6.23 -14.76
CA THR A 8 -5.17 6.97 -13.85
C THR A 8 -4.56 7.09 -12.46
N ASN A 9 -4.10 5.97 -11.88
CA ASN A 9 -3.76 5.92 -10.45
C ASN A 9 -2.26 6.15 -10.15
N PHE A 10 -1.39 5.96 -11.14
CA PHE A 10 0.07 6.03 -11.00
C PHE A 10 0.66 7.06 -11.98
N MET A 11 1.95 7.34 -11.81
CA MET A 11 2.75 8.11 -12.76
C MET A 11 3.76 7.19 -13.43
N GLU A 12 3.86 7.29 -14.75
CA GLU A 12 4.94 6.66 -15.50
C GLU A 12 6.29 7.29 -15.06
N GLU A 13 7.37 6.52 -15.04
CA GLU A 13 8.68 6.88 -14.46
C GLU A 13 9.24 8.21 -14.99
N SER A 14 9.17 8.46 -16.29
CA SER A 14 9.62 9.74 -16.86
C SER A 14 8.76 10.91 -16.38
N GLN A 15 7.43 10.73 -16.36
CA GLN A 15 6.49 11.72 -15.84
C GLN A 15 6.73 11.98 -14.35
N PHE A 16 7.00 10.93 -13.56
CA PHE A 16 7.31 11.06 -12.14
C PHE A 16 8.57 11.89 -11.94
N ALA A 17 9.65 11.56 -12.66
CA ALA A 17 10.92 12.26 -12.58
C ALA A 17 10.78 13.75 -12.91
N ASP A 18 10.04 14.08 -13.97
CA ASP A 18 9.74 15.46 -14.35
C ASP A 18 8.98 16.21 -13.25
N VAL A 19 7.96 15.58 -12.64
CA VAL A 19 7.13 16.19 -11.58
C VAL A 19 7.94 16.52 -10.33
N VAL A 20 8.87 15.65 -9.94
CA VAL A 20 9.71 15.87 -8.75
C VAL A 20 11.00 16.65 -9.05
N GLY A 21 11.23 17.02 -10.31
CA GLY A 21 12.39 17.81 -10.74
C GLY A 21 13.70 17.04 -10.70
N THR A 22 13.70 15.76 -11.10
CA THR A 22 14.88 14.88 -11.12
C THR A 22 14.99 14.14 -12.45
N THR A 23 16.01 13.30 -12.61
CA THR A 23 16.16 12.42 -13.77
C THR A 23 15.78 10.98 -13.41
N THR A 24 15.46 10.17 -14.42
CA THR A 24 15.22 8.73 -14.21
C THR A 24 16.46 8.02 -13.64
N ASP A 25 17.65 8.45 -14.06
CA ASP A 25 18.92 7.88 -13.60
C ASP A 25 19.18 8.21 -12.12
N ASP A 26 18.91 9.45 -11.70
CA ASP A 26 18.99 9.84 -10.28
C ASP A 26 17.95 9.08 -9.43
N LEU A 27 16.75 8.86 -9.97
CA LEU A 27 15.72 8.07 -9.30
C LEU A 27 16.16 6.62 -9.12
N HIS A 28 16.76 6.00 -10.15
CA HIS A 28 17.33 4.66 -10.07
C HIS A 28 18.48 4.59 -9.07
N ALA A 29 19.34 5.59 -9.02
CA ALA A 29 20.40 5.66 -8.02
C ALA A 29 19.85 5.67 -6.59
N LEU A 30 18.73 6.36 -6.34
CA LEU A 30 18.06 6.34 -5.03
C LEU A 30 17.41 4.99 -4.70
N ILE A 31 16.86 4.29 -5.71
CA ILE A 31 16.28 2.96 -5.56
C ILE A 31 17.38 1.94 -5.25
N ASP A 32 18.48 1.97 -6.00
CA ASP A 32 19.64 1.10 -5.82
C ASP A 32 20.31 1.34 -4.46
N ALA A 33 20.35 2.59 -4.00
CA ALA A 33 20.81 2.97 -2.66
C ALA A 33 19.80 2.65 -1.55
N LYS A 34 18.63 2.06 -1.87
CA LYS A 34 17.55 1.70 -0.94
C LYS A 34 17.05 2.89 -0.11
N VAL A 35 17.00 4.06 -0.74
CA VAL A 35 16.46 5.30 -0.16
C VAL A 35 15.03 5.53 -0.65
N PHE A 36 14.75 5.13 -1.89
CA PHE A 36 13.46 5.35 -2.55
C PHE A 36 12.82 4.00 -2.95
N PRO A 37 11.49 3.87 -2.84
CA PRO A 37 10.81 2.64 -3.27
C PRO A 37 10.86 2.45 -4.78
N ALA A 38 11.05 1.21 -5.22
CA ALA A 38 10.89 0.79 -6.60
C ALA A 38 9.48 1.12 -7.13
N PRO A 39 9.29 1.17 -8.46
CA PRO A 39 7.96 1.33 -9.05
C PRO A 39 7.02 0.22 -8.58
N SER A 40 5.76 0.57 -8.33
CA SER A 40 4.73 -0.37 -7.88
C SER A 40 4.28 -1.32 -8.98
N TYR A 41 4.40 -0.91 -10.24
CA TYR A 41 4.17 -1.78 -11.39
C TYR A 41 5.28 -1.63 -12.44
N ALA A 42 5.59 -2.74 -13.09
CA ALA A 42 6.28 -2.77 -14.37
C ALA A 42 5.34 -3.42 -15.40
N TYR A 43 5.14 -2.75 -16.54
CA TYR A 43 4.32 -3.25 -17.64
C TYR A 43 5.18 -3.40 -18.90
N GLU A 44 5.30 -4.63 -19.39
CA GLU A 44 5.96 -4.91 -20.66
C GLU A 44 4.93 -4.96 -21.80
N GLY A 45 4.97 -3.96 -22.68
CA GLY A 45 4.17 -3.89 -23.89
C GLY A 45 4.91 -4.44 -25.10
N LYS A 46 4.20 -5.18 -25.96
CA LYS A 46 4.63 -5.48 -27.33
C LYS A 46 3.70 -4.77 -28.29
N GLY A 47 4.20 -3.74 -28.95
CA GLY A 47 3.47 -2.98 -29.95
C GLY A 47 3.84 -3.44 -31.36
N ARG A 48 2.87 -3.46 -32.27
CA ARG A 48 3.14 -3.54 -33.71
C ARG A 48 2.50 -2.33 -34.37
N SER A 49 3.31 -1.55 -35.07
CA SER A 49 2.86 -0.47 -35.92
C SER A 49 2.99 -0.92 -37.37
N VAL A 50 1.89 -0.90 -38.11
CA VAL A 50 1.87 -1.19 -39.54
C VAL A 50 1.48 0.09 -40.24
N SER A 51 2.34 0.56 -41.14
CA SER A 51 2.05 1.66 -42.04
C SER A 51 2.10 1.17 -43.49
N PHE A 52 1.65 2.00 -44.43
CA PHE A 52 1.80 1.71 -45.86
C PHE A 52 3.26 1.64 -46.33
N VAL A 53 4.21 2.04 -45.49
CA VAL A 53 5.65 2.11 -45.83
C VAL A 53 6.44 0.97 -45.18
N ALA A 54 6.13 0.63 -43.93
CA ALA A 54 6.83 -0.41 -43.18
C ALA A 54 6.02 -0.91 -41.99
N ASP A 55 6.38 -2.13 -41.60
CA ASP A 55 5.99 -2.75 -40.34
C ASP A 55 7.10 -2.52 -39.31
N PHE A 56 6.70 -2.14 -38.10
CA PHE A 56 7.60 -1.94 -36.96
C PHE A 56 7.03 -2.69 -35.76
N THR A 57 7.90 -3.41 -35.05
CA THR A 57 7.54 -4.05 -33.77
C THR A 57 8.41 -3.46 -32.69
N ASP A 58 7.77 -3.07 -31.60
CA ASP A 58 8.43 -2.45 -30.47
C ASP A 58 8.19 -3.23 -29.19
N ARG A 59 9.18 -3.21 -28.30
CA ARG A 59 9.07 -3.72 -26.93
C ARG A 59 9.39 -2.58 -26.00
N GLN A 60 8.38 -2.15 -25.25
CA GLN A 60 8.52 -1.07 -24.29
C GLN A 60 8.22 -1.60 -22.89
N THR A 61 9.03 -1.17 -21.92
CA THR A 61 8.78 -1.40 -20.49
C THR A 61 8.41 -0.07 -19.88
N TYR A 62 7.22 -0.01 -19.29
CA TYR A 62 6.76 1.14 -18.52
C TYR A 62 6.87 0.81 -17.04
N ARG A 63 7.37 1.76 -16.26
CA ARG A 63 7.45 1.66 -14.80
C ARG A 63 6.53 2.71 -14.19
N PHE A 64 5.73 2.30 -13.22
CA PHE A 64 4.70 3.15 -12.63
C PHE A 64 4.95 3.35 -11.14
N HIS A 65 5.20 4.58 -10.73
CA HIS A 65 5.33 4.99 -9.34
C HIS A 65 3.99 5.47 -8.80
N LEU A 66 3.68 5.13 -7.55
CA LEU A 66 2.50 5.68 -6.90
C LEU A 66 2.63 7.20 -6.78
N ARG A 67 1.54 7.92 -7.01
CA ARG A 67 1.51 9.38 -6.92
C ARG A 67 2.02 9.91 -5.58
N GLY A 68 1.64 9.27 -4.46
CA GLY A 68 2.10 9.64 -3.12
C GLY A 68 3.61 9.50 -2.89
N HIS A 69 4.35 8.78 -3.75
CA HIS A 69 5.81 8.74 -3.68
C HIS A 69 6.45 10.12 -3.91
N THR A 70 5.74 11.11 -4.49
CA THR A 70 6.24 12.49 -4.57
C THR A 70 6.48 13.10 -3.19
N ASP A 71 5.66 12.76 -2.20
CA ASP A 71 5.84 13.24 -0.84
C ASP A 71 7.03 12.54 -0.14
N TRP A 72 7.28 11.26 -0.46
CA TRP A 72 8.49 10.57 0.01
C TRP A 72 9.75 11.17 -0.61
N TYR A 73 9.73 11.47 -1.92
CA TYR A 73 10.84 12.17 -2.59
C TYR A 73 11.10 13.55 -1.96
N ARG A 74 10.04 14.29 -1.62
CA ARG A 74 10.14 15.56 -0.89
C ARG A 74 10.80 15.37 0.47
N ASP A 75 10.41 14.36 1.24
CA ASP A 75 11.04 14.06 2.53
C ASP A 75 12.54 13.77 2.35
N ILE A 76 12.92 12.96 1.36
CA ILE A 76 14.33 12.65 1.07
C ILE A 76 15.15 13.91 0.83
N THR A 77 14.65 14.78 -0.05
CA THR A 77 15.37 15.99 -0.46
C THR A 77 15.42 17.05 0.64
N GLN A 78 14.32 17.27 1.36
CA GLN A 78 14.24 18.31 2.40
C GLN A 78 14.96 17.91 3.69
N LEU A 79 14.97 16.62 4.02
CA LEU A 79 15.54 16.11 5.28
C LEU A 79 16.93 15.48 5.10
N GLY A 80 17.44 15.40 3.86
CA GLY A 80 18.75 14.84 3.57
C GLY A 80 18.84 13.34 3.87
N LEU A 81 17.84 12.56 3.43
CA LEU A 81 17.77 11.10 3.64
C LEU A 81 18.63 10.34 2.62
N ASP A 82 19.89 10.73 2.48
CA ASP A 82 20.87 10.29 1.47
C ASP A 82 21.42 8.86 1.65
N THR A 83 20.97 8.12 2.66
CA THR A 83 21.42 6.75 2.95
C THR A 83 20.26 5.89 3.38
N GLU A 84 20.33 4.57 3.11
CA GLU A 84 19.32 3.61 3.58
C GLU A 84 19.04 3.75 5.08
N ALA A 85 20.09 3.92 5.90
CA ALA A 85 19.92 4.06 7.35
C ALA A 85 19.07 5.29 7.74
N ARG A 86 19.28 6.44 7.10
CA ARG A 86 18.48 7.66 7.35
C ARG A 86 17.06 7.52 6.81
N ALA A 87 16.91 7.00 5.60
CA ALA A 87 15.61 6.77 4.99
C ALA A 87 14.77 5.79 5.82
N ARG A 88 15.38 4.67 6.22
CA ARG A 88 14.77 3.66 7.09
C ARG A 88 14.43 4.24 8.47
N GLY A 89 15.33 5.01 9.07
CA GLY A 89 15.07 5.68 10.35
C GLY A 89 13.88 6.64 10.29
N HIS A 90 13.80 7.46 9.23
CA HIS A 90 12.66 8.36 8.99
C HIS A 90 11.35 7.59 8.75
N PHE A 91 11.40 6.51 7.96
CA PHE A 91 10.26 5.64 7.73
C PHE A 91 9.71 5.11 9.06
N PHE A 92 10.57 4.49 9.89
CA PHE A 92 10.12 3.89 11.16
C PHE A 92 9.72 4.92 12.20
N SER A 93 10.35 6.11 12.23
CA SER A 93 9.88 7.19 13.11
C SER A 93 8.42 7.55 12.85
N ARG A 94 8.01 7.62 11.58
CA ARG A 94 6.63 7.95 11.19
C ARG A 94 5.69 6.76 11.37
N TYR A 95 6.14 5.56 11.01
CA TYR A 95 5.42 4.31 11.23
C TYR A 95 5.09 4.10 12.72
N ASP A 96 6.07 4.26 13.61
CA ASP A 96 5.91 4.08 15.06
C ASP A 96 5.05 5.18 15.68
N HIS A 97 5.14 6.41 15.15
CA HIS A 97 4.23 7.48 15.55
C HIS A 97 2.78 7.14 15.21
N ALA A 98 2.51 6.63 14.00
CA ALA A 98 1.19 6.15 13.61
C ALA A 98 0.73 4.96 14.48
N LYS A 99 1.63 4.03 14.80
CA LYS A 99 1.37 2.92 15.71
C LYS A 99 0.91 3.40 17.08
N ALA A 100 1.68 4.30 17.70
CA ALA A 100 1.34 4.87 19.00
C ALA A 100 0.01 5.66 18.97
N ALA A 101 -0.20 6.47 17.93
CA ALA A 101 -1.42 7.25 17.76
C ALA A 101 -2.66 6.35 17.57
N PHE A 102 -2.55 5.28 16.77
CA PHE A 102 -3.63 4.34 16.57
C PHE A 102 -3.95 3.55 17.84
N LEU A 103 -2.95 2.97 18.50
CA LEU A 103 -3.17 2.15 19.71
C LEU A 103 -3.73 2.97 20.89
N SER A 104 -3.42 4.27 20.95
CA SER A 104 -4.01 5.19 21.94
C SER A 104 -5.38 5.74 21.53
N SER A 105 -5.83 5.52 20.29
CA SER A 105 -7.16 5.93 19.85
C SER A 105 -8.27 5.06 20.46
N PRO A 106 -9.52 5.55 20.54
CA PRO A 106 -10.64 4.73 21.02
C PRO A 106 -10.84 3.43 20.23
N LEU A 107 -10.60 3.44 18.91
CA LEU A 107 -10.72 2.23 18.09
C LEU A 107 -9.58 1.25 18.38
N GLY A 108 -8.33 1.74 18.41
CA GLY A 108 -7.16 0.89 18.66
C GLY A 108 -7.15 0.27 20.06
N ALA A 109 -7.55 1.03 21.08
CA ALA A 109 -7.67 0.51 22.44
C ALA A 109 -8.74 -0.59 22.56
N GLU A 110 -9.91 -0.41 21.93
CA GLU A 110 -10.98 -1.41 21.90
C GLU A 110 -10.53 -2.67 21.15
N LEU A 111 -9.83 -2.52 20.03
CA LEU A 111 -9.24 -3.62 19.27
C LEU A 111 -8.19 -4.39 20.06
N GLN A 112 -7.26 -3.71 20.71
CA GLN A 112 -6.21 -4.34 21.52
C GLN A 112 -6.80 -5.12 22.71
N SER A 113 -7.91 -4.65 23.29
CA SER A 113 -8.61 -5.39 24.34
C SER A 113 -9.28 -6.68 23.83
N GLN A 114 -9.74 -6.70 22.58
CA GLN A 114 -10.43 -7.86 22.00
C GLN A 114 -9.47 -8.87 21.36
N ALA A 115 -8.33 -8.39 20.86
CA ALA A 115 -7.31 -9.15 20.14
C ALA A 115 -5.90 -8.80 20.66
N PRO A 116 -5.55 -9.18 21.91
CA PRO A 116 -4.34 -8.72 22.57
C PRO A 116 -3.05 -9.23 21.90
N THR A 117 -3.10 -10.37 21.23
CA THR A 117 -1.96 -11.02 20.55
C THR A 117 -1.55 -10.32 19.26
N VAL A 118 -2.41 -9.50 18.65
CA VAL A 118 -2.08 -8.77 17.41
C VAL A 118 -0.96 -7.77 17.64
N GLY A 119 -0.89 -7.16 18.83
CA GLY A 119 0.17 -6.22 19.17
C GLY A 119 1.58 -6.84 19.11
N ASP A 120 1.70 -8.11 19.47
CA ASP A 120 2.96 -8.84 19.53
C ASP A 120 3.49 -9.19 18.12
N GLN A 121 2.64 -9.17 17.11
CA GLN A 121 3.02 -9.42 15.71
C GLN A 121 3.81 -8.26 15.09
N PHE A 122 3.82 -7.07 15.72
CA PHE A 122 4.60 -5.92 15.27
C PHE A 122 6.01 -5.94 15.87
N ASP A 123 6.74 -7.03 15.62
CA ASP A 123 8.11 -7.26 16.08
C ASP A 123 9.17 -6.83 15.04
N ASP A 124 10.43 -7.15 15.33
CA ASP A 124 11.57 -6.80 14.47
C ASP A 124 11.54 -7.54 13.12
N GLU A 125 11.00 -8.76 13.07
CA GLU A 125 10.87 -9.51 11.81
C GLU A 125 9.84 -8.83 10.91
N HIS A 126 8.68 -8.49 11.47
CA HIS A 126 7.65 -7.74 10.77
C HIS A 126 8.15 -6.36 10.33
N ALA A 127 8.94 -5.67 11.15
CA ALA A 127 9.56 -4.40 10.77
C ALA A 127 10.53 -4.57 9.59
N ASN A 128 11.41 -5.57 9.62
CA ASN A 128 12.33 -5.84 8.51
C ASN A 128 11.59 -6.19 7.21
N SER A 129 10.56 -7.03 7.29
CA SER A 129 9.70 -7.36 6.15
C SER A 129 8.98 -6.12 5.61
N THR A 130 8.46 -5.28 6.51
CA THR A 130 7.77 -4.03 6.15
C THR A 130 8.69 -3.09 5.38
N TRP A 131 9.94 -2.91 5.83
CA TRP A 131 10.91 -2.11 5.09
C TRP A 131 11.20 -2.69 3.69
N GLY A 132 11.39 -4.01 3.59
CA GLY A 132 11.59 -4.69 2.31
C GLY A 132 10.42 -4.50 1.34
N HIS A 133 9.18 -4.66 1.82
CA HIS A 133 7.98 -4.43 1.01
C HIS A 133 7.82 -2.96 0.59
N PHE A 134 8.17 -2.02 1.46
CA PHE A 134 8.20 -0.60 1.12
C PHE A 134 9.17 -0.35 -0.04
N LEU A 135 10.42 -0.81 0.09
CA LEU A 135 11.44 -0.64 -0.96
C LEU A 135 11.06 -1.32 -2.28
N ASN A 136 10.33 -2.44 -2.24
CA ASN A 136 9.87 -3.12 -3.45
C ASN A 136 8.62 -2.50 -4.08
N GLY A 137 8.13 -1.36 -3.57
CA GLY A 137 6.96 -0.66 -4.13
C GLY A 137 5.62 -1.32 -3.83
N VAL A 138 5.57 -2.35 -2.98
CA VAL A 138 4.37 -3.14 -2.64
C VAL A 138 3.28 -2.27 -2.02
N TYR A 139 3.67 -1.35 -1.14
CA TYR A 139 2.70 -0.46 -0.51
C TYR A 139 2.11 0.58 -1.46
N GLY A 140 2.78 0.86 -2.58
CA GLY A 140 2.16 1.68 -3.61
C GLY A 140 1.02 0.97 -4.35
N VAL A 141 0.97 -0.36 -4.32
CA VAL A 141 -0.16 -1.16 -4.84
C VAL A 141 -1.33 -1.18 -3.86
N CYS A 142 -1.05 -1.40 -2.58
CA CYS A 142 -2.07 -1.76 -1.59
C CYS A 142 -2.46 -0.64 -0.60
N THR A 143 -1.84 0.53 -0.66
CA THR A 143 -2.21 1.71 0.15
C THR A 143 -2.42 2.92 -0.74
N ARG A 144 -3.32 3.83 -0.34
CA ARG A 144 -3.69 4.99 -1.18
C ARG A 144 -2.54 5.96 -1.47
N ASP A 145 -1.59 6.09 -0.55
CA ASP A 145 -0.53 7.11 -0.62
C ASP A 145 0.90 6.55 -0.47
N GLY A 146 1.07 5.28 -0.08
CA GLY A 146 2.38 4.67 0.16
C GLY A 146 3.13 5.27 1.35
N ARG A 147 2.50 6.09 2.20
CA ARG A 147 3.15 6.78 3.33
C ARG A 147 3.33 5.82 4.51
N PRO A 148 4.38 5.97 5.34
CA PRO A 148 4.64 5.08 6.47
C PRO A 148 3.45 4.92 7.42
N GLU A 149 2.66 5.97 7.61
CA GLU A 149 1.44 5.95 8.43
C GLU A 149 0.37 5.03 7.81
N SER A 150 0.04 5.22 6.53
CA SER A 150 -0.94 4.39 5.83
C SER A 150 -0.48 2.94 5.72
N VAL A 151 0.83 2.69 5.62
CA VAL A 151 1.40 1.34 5.69
C VAL A 151 1.07 0.68 7.03
N PHE A 152 1.38 1.34 8.15
CA PHE A 152 1.04 0.83 9.48
C PHE A 152 -0.47 0.58 9.61
N LEU A 153 -1.29 1.59 9.27
CA LEU A 153 -2.75 1.53 9.44
C LEU A 153 -3.36 0.40 8.59
N LYS A 154 -2.87 0.18 7.38
CA LYS A 154 -3.27 -0.94 6.52
C LYS A 154 -2.91 -2.27 7.18
N GLN A 155 -1.68 -2.43 7.66
CA GLN A 155 -1.25 -3.68 8.30
C GLN A 155 -2.06 -3.98 9.57
N ALA A 156 -2.27 -2.97 10.42
CA ALA A 156 -3.10 -3.09 11.61
C ALA A 156 -4.55 -3.46 11.27
N GLY A 157 -5.17 -2.77 10.32
CA GLY A 157 -6.54 -3.08 9.91
C GLY A 157 -6.70 -4.51 9.41
N VAL A 158 -5.77 -5.00 8.57
CA VAL A 158 -5.78 -6.39 8.08
C VAL A 158 -5.61 -7.38 9.24
N MET A 159 -4.57 -7.21 10.07
CA MET A 159 -4.29 -8.15 11.17
C MET A 159 -5.45 -8.25 12.16
N PHE A 160 -6.03 -7.12 12.56
CA PHE A 160 -7.18 -7.11 13.47
C PHE A 160 -8.43 -7.71 12.83
N ILE A 161 -8.71 -7.43 11.56
CA ILE A 161 -9.85 -8.03 10.87
C ILE A 161 -9.66 -9.55 10.78
N GLU A 162 -8.48 -10.02 10.37
CA GLU A 162 -8.18 -11.45 10.23
C GLU A 162 -8.32 -12.19 11.57
N GLU A 163 -7.86 -11.61 12.67
CA GLU A 163 -8.06 -12.15 14.02
C GLU A 163 -9.56 -12.22 14.39
N MET A 164 -10.32 -11.17 14.08
CA MET A 164 -11.74 -11.10 14.41
C MET A 164 -12.64 -12.03 13.59
N ILE A 165 -12.29 -12.30 12.32
CA ILE A 165 -13.07 -13.15 11.41
C ILE A 165 -12.68 -14.62 11.46
N GLY A 166 -11.78 -15.02 12.37
CA GLY A 166 -11.54 -16.42 12.69
C GLY A 166 -12.79 -17.13 13.22
N ASP A 167 -13.72 -16.35 13.79
CA ASP A 167 -15.06 -16.79 14.22
C ASP A 167 -16.07 -16.78 13.04
N GLU A 168 -17.05 -17.68 13.05
CA GLU A 168 -18.14 -17.70 12.05
C GLU A 168 -19.07 -16.47 12.19
N PRO A 169 -19.67 -15.94 11.10
CA PRO A 169 -20.50 -14.73 11.16
C PRO A 169 -21.66 -14.74 12.15
N GLY A 170 -22.20 -15.92 12.50
CA GLY A 170 -23.29 -16.08 13.46
C GLY A 170 -22.87 -16.15 14.93
N THR A 171 -21.56 -16.19 15.23
CA THR A 171 -21.05 -16.39 16.60
C THR A 171 -20.52 -15.10 17.24
N LEU A 172 -20.39 -14.01 16.47
CA LEU A 172 -19.93 -12.73 16.98
C LEU A 172 -21.03 -12.04 17.80
N SER A 173 -20.65 -11.47 18.94
CA SER A 173 -21.54 -10.60 19.71
C SER A 173 -21.86 -9.32 18.94
N HIS A 174 -22.93 -8.61 19.33
CA HIS A 174 -23.25 -7.30 18.75
C HIS A 174 -22.10 -6.29 18.90
N GLU A 175 -21.38 -6.32 20.03
CA GLU A 175 -20.23 -5.45 20.27
C GLU A 175 -19.08 -5.76 19.32
N LYS A 176 -18.71 -7.05 19.18
CA LYS A 176 -17.67 -7.48 18.24
C LYS A 176 -18.05 -7.17 16.79
N THR A 177 -19.33 -7.34 16.43
CA THR A 177 -19.84 -7.01 15.09
C THR A 177 -19.73 -5.50 14.79
N ARG A 178 -20.07 -4.66 15.78
CA ARG A 178 -19.92 -3.20 15.66
C ARG A 178 -18.45 -2.79 15.54
N LEU A 179 -17.58 -3.43 16.33
CA LEU A 179 -16.13 -3.19 16.27
C LEU A 179 -15.58 -3.58 14.90
N LEU A 180 -15.91 -4.78 14.40
CA LEU A 180 -15.50 -5.27 13.09
C LEU A 180 -15.89 -4.30 11.98
N ARG A 181 -17.13 -3.79 12.01
CA ARG A 181 -17.60 -2.81 11.01
C ARG A 181 -16.74 -1.55 11.02
N ARG A 182 -16.46 -0.98 12.19
CA ARG A 182 -15.60 0.20 12.32
C ARG A 182 -14.18 -0.07 11.84
N THR A 183 -13.64 -1.25 12.10
CA THR A 183 -12.31 -1.65 11.63
C THR A 183 -12.27 -1.83 10.11
N VAL A 184 -13.32 -2.39 9.52
CA VAL A 184 -13.47 -2.52 8.07
C VAL A 184 -13.56 -1.14 7.40
N ASP A 185 -14.36 -0.24 7.93
CA ASP A 185 -14.48 1.13 7.39
C ASP A 185 -13.18 1.91 7.55
N PHE A 186 -12.46 1.68 8.64
CA PHE A 186 -11.11 2.21 8.85
C PHE A 186 -10.12 1.67 7.81
N LEU A 187 -10.07 0.35 7.59
CA LEU A 187 -9.19 -0.25 6.57
C LEU A 187 -9.56 0.26 5.16
N ASP A 188 -10.86 0.37 4.88
CA ASP A 188 -11.38 0.92 3.62
C ASP A 188 -10.97 2.37 3.41
N SER A 189 -10.66 3.15 4.45
CA SER A 189 -10.15 4.52 4.34
C SER A 189 -8.63 4.63 4.07
N VAL A 190 -7.88 3.52 4.13
CA VAL A 190 -6.43 3.51 3.86
C VAL A 190 -6.01 2.66 2.66
N GLU A 191 -6.74 1.59 2.33
CA GLU A 191 -6.41 0.72 1.20
C GLU A 191 -6.74 1.32 -0.17
N SER A 192 -5.92 0.99 -1.17
CA SER A 192 -6.14 1.34 -2.57
C SER A 192 -7.22 0.48 -3.22
N ASP A 193 -7.81 1.00 -4.29
CA ASP A 193 -8.49 0.16 -5.27
C ASP A 193 -7.43 -0.56 -6.11
N PHE A 194 -7.49 -1.90 -6.12
CA PHE A 194 -6.50 -2.75 -6.79
C PHE A 194 -6.74 -2.83 -8.29
N ALA A 195 -5.70 -3.21 -9.05
CA ALA A 195 -5.87 -3.47 -10.46
C ALA A 195 -6.87 -4.64 -10.67
N PRO A 196 -7.63 -4.68 -11.79
CA PRO A 196 -8.68 -5.68 -11.97
C PRO A 196 -8.23 -7.15 -11.85
N HIS A 197 -6.97 -7.44 -12.16
CA HIS A 197 -6.42 -8.79 -12.09
C HIS A 197 -5.92 -9.18 -10.69
N GLU A 198 -5.69 -8.21 -9.81
CA GLU A 198 -5.24 -8.39 -8.44
C GLU A 198 -6.41 -8.34 -7.44
N ALA A 199 -7.47 -7.61 -7.79
CA ALA A 199 -8.63 -7.40 -6.93
C ALA A 199 -9.14 -8.69 -6.28
N PRO A 200 -9.29 -9.84 -6.99
CA PRO A 200 -9.81 -11.07 -6.36
C PRO A 200 -8.94 -11.66 -5.25
N ILE A 201 -7.64 -11.36 -5.22
CA ILE A 201 -6.68 -11.91 -4.24
C ILE A 201 -6.20 -10.86 -3.22
N ALA A 202 -6.62 -9.61 -3.39
CA ALA A 202 -6.21 -8.50 -2.56
C ALA A 202 -6.79 -8.55 -1.14
N SER A 203 -6.12 -7.89 -0.19
CA SER A 203 -6.67 -7.69 1.16
C SER A 203 -8.00 -6.93 1.12
N ARG A 204 -8.20 -6.01 0.17
CA ARG A 204 -9.48 -5.32 -0.04
C ARG A 204 -10.64 -6.27 -0.26
N GLN A 205 -10.45 -7.30 -1.09
CA GLN A 205 -11.48 -8.31 -1.29
C GLN A 205 -11.74 -9.09 -0.01
N ARG A 206 -10.68 -9.68 0.59
CA ARG A 206 -10.80 -10.57 1.73
C ARG A 206 -11.29 -9.88 3.02
N CYS A 207 -10.79 -8.68 3.30
CA CYS A 207 -10.97 -7.98 4.57
C CYS A 207 -12.06 -6.91 4.53
N ILE A 208 -12.40 -6.38 3.35
CA ILE A 208 -13.45 -5.34 3.22
C ILE A 208 -14.68 -5.91 2.52
N VAL A 209 -14.54 -6.35 1.28
CA VAL A 209 -15.70 -6.77 0.46
C VAL A 209 -16.35 -8.02 1.03
N ASP A 210 -15.56 -9.07 1.25
CA ASP A 210 -16.06 -10.36 1.75
C ASP A 210 -16.58 -10.23 3.18
N VAL A 211 -15.93 -9.42 4.02
CA VAL A 211 -16.41 -9.17 5.39
C VAL A 211 -17.75 -8.44 5.38
N ARG A 212 -17.89 -7.40 4.54
CA ARG A 212 -19.17 -6.68 4.37
C ARG A 212 -20.29 -7.61 3.90
N ALA A 213 -20.00 -8.49 2.95
CA ALA A 213 -20.97 -9.47 2.46
C ALA A 213 -21.35 -10.50 3.54
N ARG A 214 -20.35 -11.13 4.17
CA ARG A 214 -20.54 -12.27 5.07
C ARG A 214 -21.09 -11.86 6.44
N PHE A 215 -20.62 -10.76 7.00
CA PHE A 215 -20.92 -10.38 8.39
C PHE A 215 -21.99 -9.28 8.49
N PHE A 216 -22.20 -8.49 7.42
CA PHE A 216 -23.12 -7.35 7.45
C PHE A 216 -24.29 -7.45 6.46
N GLY A 217 -24.34 -8.49 5.62
CA GLY A 217 -25.38 -8.66 4.61
C GLY A 217 -25.37 -7.57 3.53
N MET A 218 -24.24 -6.89 3.33
CA MET A 218 -24.09 -5.82 2.33
C MET A 218 -23.52 -6.42 1.04
N THR A 219 -24.27 -6.38 -0.06
CA THR A 219 -23.72 -6.70 -1.39
C THR A 219 -22.80 -5.59 -1.87
N ALA A 220 -21.70 -5.95 -2.52
CA ALA A 220 -20.79 -5.00 -3.17
C ALA A 220 -21.57 -4.13 -4.17
N ALA A 221 -21.40 -2.81 -4.07
CA ALA A 221 -21.96 -1.83 -5.00
C ALA A 221 -21.12 -1.74 -6.28
#